data_AF-A0A2H5QML8-F1
#
_entry.id   AF-A0A2H5QML8-F1
#
_cell.length_a   1.000
_cell.length_b   1.000
_cell.length_c   1.000
_cell.angle_alpha   90.00
_cell.angle_beta   90.00
_cell.angle_gamma   90.00
#
_symmetry.space_group_name_H-M   'P 1'
#
loop_
_entity.id
_entity.type
_entity.pdbx_description
1 polymer ?
#
loop_
_entity_poly.entity_id
_entity_poly.type
_entity_poly.pdbx_seq_one_letter_code
_entity_poly.pdbx_strand_id
1 'polypeptide(L)'
;KILIFLQEVDVVISTVAYPQFLDQLKIVDAIKVAGNIKRFLPSEFGCEEDRVMPLPPFEAYLEKKRIRFLPSEFGCEEDRVMPLPPFEAYLEKKRIVRRAIEAAEIPYTFVSANCYGAYFVNVLLRPSEPHDDVVVYGNVVFNYEEDIANCTIKVINDPRTCNRIVIYRPQTNIISQLELISVWEQKTGRSFKRVHVSEEELVNLSQSKNFYFF
;
A
#
# COMPACT_ATOMS: atom_id res chain seq x y z
N LYS A 1 12.00 -16.28 -22.21
CA LYS A 1 10.63 -15.96 -22.69
C LYS A 1 10.20 -14.55 -22.29
N ILE A 2 10.32 -14.12 -21.02
CA ILE A 2 9.94 -12.75 -20.60
C ILE A 2 10.74 -11.65 -21.32
N LEU A 3 12.03 -11.86 -21.60
CA LEU A 3 12.91 -10.87 -22.25
C LEU A 3 12.37 -10.34 -23.59
N ILE A 4 11.82 -11.20 -24.44
CA ILE A 4 11.28 -10.80 -25.76
C ILE A 4 10.11 -9.85 -25.57
N PHE A 5 9.26 -10.08 -24.57
CA PHE A 5 8.15 -9.16 -24.26
C PHE A 5 8.64 -7.84 -23.68
N LEU A 6 9.72 -7.85 -22.89
CA LEU A 6 10.29 -6.63 -22.32
C LEU A 6 10.84 -5.69 -23.39
N GLN A 7 11.37 -6.24 -24.49
CA GLN A 7 11.87 -5.46 -25.62
C GLN A 7 10.76 -4.72 -26.40
N GLU A 8 9.51 -5.17 -26.27
CA GLU A 8 8.34 -4.60 -26.96
C GLU A 8 7.56 -3.59 -26.11
N VAL A 9 7.99 -3.33 -24.86
CA VAL A 9 7.29 -2.42 -23.94
C VAL A 9 8.24 -1.39 -23.35
N ASP A 10 7.71 -0.22 -23.04
CA ASP A 10 8.48 0.85 -22.38
C ASP A 10 8.41 0.74 -20.85
N VAL A 11 7.43 0.02 -20.32
CA VAL A 11 6.99 0.13 -18.94
C VAL A 11 6.59 -1.24 -18.41
N VAL A 12 6.96 -1.53 -17.17
CA VAL A 12 6.62 -2.78 -16.48
C VAL A 12 5.95 -2.48 -15.14
N ILE A 13 4.82 -3.12 -14.87
CA ILE A 13 4.16 -3.14 -13.56
C ILE A 13 4.14 -4.58 -13.06
N SER A 14 4.65 -4.80 -11.86
CA SER A 14 4.54 -6.06 -11.14
C SER A 14 3.45 -5.95 -10.09
N THR A 15 2.56 -6.93 -10.05
CA THR A 15 1.55 -7.12 -9.00
C THR A 15 1.66 -8.53 -8.40
N VAL A 16 2.88 -9.07 -8.35
CA VAL A 16 3.16 -10.41 -7.85
C VAL A 16 2.90 -10.48 -6.35
N ALA A 17 2.00 -11.37 -5.95
CA ALA A 17 1.68 -11.61 -4.55
C ALA A 17 2.72 -12.50 -3.85
N TYR A 18 2.59 -12.61 -2.53
CA TYR A 18 3.33 -13.59 -1.75
C TYR A 18 2.74 -15.00 -1.96
N PRO A 19 3.56 -16.07 -1.89
CA PRO A 19 4.98 -16.10 -1.51
C PRO A 19 5.98 -15.78 -2.63
N GLN A 20 5.54 -15.58 -3.88
CA GLN A 20 6.40 -15.38 -5.05
C GLN A 20 7.04 -13.98 -5.13
N PHE A 21 6.89 -13.14 -4.11
CA PHE A 21 7.35 -11.75 -4.11
C PHE A 21 8.81 -11.58 -4.57
N LEU A 22 9.72 -12.46 -4.15
CA LEU A 22 11.14 -12.40 -4.51
C LEU A 22 11.43 -12.84 -5.96
N ASP A 23 10.48 -13.44 -6.68
CA ASP A 23 10.63 -13.71 -8.11
C ASP A 23 10.73 -12.41 -8.93
N GLN A 24 10.39 -11.26 -8.35
CA GLN A 24 10.65 -9.95 -8.93
C GLN A 24 12.14 -9.68 -9.19
N LEU A 25 13.06 -10.33 -8.48
CA LEU A 25 14.50 -10.23 -8.78
C LEU A 25 14.81 -10.75 -10.20
N LYS A 26 14.10 -11.78 -10.66
CA LYS A 26 14.22 -12.28 -12.04
C LYS A 26 13.67 -11.27 -13.05
N ILE A 27 12.66 -10.49 -12.66
CA ILE A 27 12.12 -9.41 -13.48
C ILE A 27 13.16 -8.28 -13.58
N VAL A 28 13.77 -7.90 -12.46
CA VAL A 28 14.86 -6.90 -12.40
C VAL A 28 16.01 -7.30 -13.33
N ASP A 29 16.49 -8.54 -13.23
CA ASP A 29 17.55 -9.05 -14.10
C ASP A 29 17.14 -9.00 -15.58
N ALA A 30 15.90 -9.40 -15.89
CA ALA A 30 15.41 -9.39 -17.26
C ALA A 30 15.24 -7.97 -17.82
N ILE A 31 14.78 -7.01 -17.01
CA ILE A 31 14.68 -5.59 -17.38
C ILE A 31 16.06 -5.02 -17.68
N LYS A 32 17.05 -5.32 -16.82
CA LYS A 32 18.44 -4.89 -17.01
C LYS A 32 19.01 -5.40 -18.33
N VAL A 33 18.74 -6.66 -18.69
CA VAL A 33 19.17 -7.24 -19.96
C VAL A 33 18.41 -6.64 -21.16
N ALA A 34 17.12 -6.31 -21.01
CA ALA A 34 16.32 -5.72 -22.07
C ALA A 34 16.82 -4.30 -22.44
N GLY A 35 17.17 -3.50 -21.43
CA GLY A 35 17.81 -2.19 -21.60
C GLY A 35 16.92 -1.07 -22.15
N ASN A 36 15.65 -1.34 -22.48
CA ASN A 36 14.72 -0.39 -23.09
C ASN A 36 13.61 0.11 -22.13
N ILE A 37 13.53 -0.42 -20.91
CA ILE A 37 12.46 -0.06 -19.96
C ILE A 37 12.70 1.34 -19.39
N LYS A 38 11.71 2.22 -19.58
CA LYS A 38 11.65 3.61 -19.11
C LYS A 38 11.08 3.75 -17.70
N ARG A 39 10.32 2.75 -17.23
CA ARG A 39 9.79 2.73 -15.86
C ARG A 39 9.44 1.31 -15.38
N PHE A 40 9.84 0.98 -14.17
CA PHE A 40 9.41 -0.22 -13.45
C PHE A 40 8.67 0.13 -12.15
N LEU A 41 7.48 -0.45 -11.96
CA LEU A 41 6.76 -0.44 -10.68
C LEU A 41 6.79 -1.85 -10.08
N PRO A 42 7.59 -2.10 -9.04
CA PRO A 42 7.51 -3.36 -8.30
C PRO A 42 6.18 -3.47 -7.53
N SER A 43 5.89 -4.67 -7.07
CA SER A 43 4.65 -5.03 -6.35
C SER A 43 4.64 -4.52 -4.91
N GLU A 44 4.73 -3.21 -4.71
CA GLU A 44 4.82 -2.58 -3.39
C GLU A 44 3.44 -2.37 -2.75
N PHE A 45 2.51 -1.80 -3.51
CA PHE A 45 1.12 -1.41 -3.20
C PHE A 45 0.58 -1.63 -1.77
N GLY A 46 1.25 -1.08 -0.77
CA GLY A 46 0.88 -1.24 0.63
C GLY A 46 1.48 -0.12 1.46
N CYS A 47 1.91 -0.44 2.69
CA CYS A 47 2.60 0.51 3.55
C CYS A 47 4.03 0.79 3.03
N GLU A 48 4.48 2.02 3.27
CA GLU A 48 5.77 2.53 2.84
C GLU A 48 6.51 3.11 4.03
N GLU A 49 7.80 2.79 4.11
CA GLU A 49 8.60 2.97 5.32
C GLU A 49 9.88 3.76 5.05
N ASP A 50 10.17 4.08 3.78
CA ASP A 50 11.33 4.88 3.41
C ASP A 50 10.89 6.32 3.05
N ARG A 51 11.67 7.28 3.55
CA ARG A 51 11.64 8.75 3.34
C ARG A 51 10.72 9.25 2.22
N VAL A 52 9.74 10.08 2.57
CA VAL A 52 8.78 10.62 1.59
C VAL A 52 8.79 12.15 1.54
N MET A 53 8.91 12.67 0.32
CA MET A 53 8.56 14.05 -0.04
C MET A 53 7.38 14.03 -1.03
N PRO A 54 6.20 14.58 -0.70
CA PRO A 54 5.04 14.59 -1.60
C PRO A 54 5.22 15.56 -2.78
N LEU A 55 4.65 15.22 -3.94
CA LEU A 55 4.67 16.04 -5.16
C LEU A 55 3.35 16.81 -5.33
N PRO A 56 3.36 18.16 -5.39
CA PRO A 56 2.16 19.01 -5.50
C PRO A 56 1.16 18.65 -6.63
N PRO A 57 1.57 18.16 -7.81
CA PRO A 57 0.62 17.95 -8.92
C PRO A 57 -0.31 16.75 -8.79
N PHE A 58 -0.02 15.79 -7.89
CA PHE A 58 -0.95 14.70 -7.59
C PHE A 58 -2.11 15.18 -6.71
N GLU A 59 -1.91 16.27 -5.96
CA GLU A 59 -2.95 16.93 -5.16
C GLU A 59 -4.06 17.44 -6.08
N ALA A 60 -3.73 18.09 -7.21
CA ALA A 60 -4.69 18.66 -8.15
C ALA A 60 -5.61 17.64 -8.87
N TYR A 61 -5.14 16.41 -9.11
CA TYR A 61 -6.00 15.34 -9.66
C TYR A 61 -6.98 14.82 -8.60
N LEU A 62 -6.54 14.75 -7.34
CA LEU A 62 -7.36 14.38 -6.20
C LEU A 62 -8.37 15.49 -5.84
N GLU A 63 -8.03 16.78 -6.06
CA GLU A 63 -8.92 17.93 -5.87
C GLU A 63 -10.13 17.98 -6.82
N LYS A 64 -10.01 17.43 -8.04
CA LYS A 64 -11.09 17.43 -9.04
C LYS A 64 -12.29 16.56 -8.65
N LYS A 65 -12.08 15.53 -7.81
CA LYS A 65 -13.13 14.90 -7.02
C LYS A 65 -13.21 15.73 -5.73
N ARG A 66 -14.36 16.34 -5.40
CA ARG A 66 -14.54 17.29 -4.28
C ARG A 66 -13.95 16.78 -2.94
N ILE A 67 -12.68 17.10 -2.68
CA ILE A 67 -11.90 16.68 -1.51
C ILE A 67 -11.21 17.95 -1.00
N ARG A 68 -11.68 18.49 0.13
CA ARG A 68 -11.12 19.70 0.76
C ARG A 68 -9.88 19.31 1.59
N PHE A 69 -8.74 19.88 1.25
CA PHE A 69 -7.45 19.69 1.94
C PHE A 69 -7.31 20.68 3.12
N LEU A 70 -6.67 20.23 4.20
CA LEU A 70 -5.92 21.06 5.14
C LEU A 70 -4.51 20.47 5.25
N PRO A 71 -3.44 21.29 5.22
CA PRO A 71 -2.05 20.82 5.24
C PRO A 71 -1.55 20.60 6.68
N SER A 72 -0.62 19.64 6.86
CA SER A 72 0.18 19.40 8.08
C SER A 72 -0.64 18.91 9.29
N GLU A 73 -0.50 17.70 9.83
CA GLU A 73 0.69 16.93 10.21
C GLU A 73 0.45 15.42 9.95
N PHE A 74 1.43 14.57 10.28
CA PHE A 74 1.54 13.12 9.97
C PHE A 74 2.16 12.77 8.62
N GLY A 75 3.23 13.45 8.23
CA GLY A 75 4.39 12.73 7.67
C GLY A 75 5.31 12.42 8.84
N CYS A 76 5.30 11.20 9.38
CA CYS A 76 6.41 10.80 10.25
C CYS A 76 7.60 10.55 9.35
N GLU A 77 8.61 11.40 9.50
CA GLU A 77 9.94 11.20 8.98
C GLU A 77 10.65 10.05 9.73
N GLU A 78 11.57 9.43 8.99
CA GLU A 78 12.81 8.77 9.45
C GLU A 78 12.68 7.40 10.16
N ASP A 79 12.98 6.32 9.43
CA ASP A 79 13.50 5.04 9.94
C ASP A 79 12.75 4.36 11.12
N ARG A 80 11.45 4.64 11.37
CA ARG A 80 10.80 4.26 12.64
C ARG A 80 9.37 3.72 12.51
N VAL A 81 9.24 2.60 11.81
CA VAL A 81 8.30 1.56 12.27
C VAL A 81 9.17 0.38 12.67
N MET A 82 9.03 -0.11 13.91
CA MET A 82 9.53 -1.42 14.30
C MET A 82 8.33 -2.36 14.29
N PRO A 83 7.92 -2.86 13.11
CA PRO A 83 6.82 -3.79 13.04
C PRO A 83 7.22 -5.06 13.78
N LEU A 84 6.21 -5.81 14.21
CA LEU A 84 6.46 -7.07 14.88
C LEU A 84 7.21 -8.01 13.92
N PRO A 85 8.10 -8.89 14.43
CA PRO A 85 9.01 -9.69 13.60
C PRO A 85 8.39 -10.40 12.39
N PRO A 86 7.14 -10.91 12.45
CA PRO A 86 6.49 -11.52 11.28
C PRO A 86 6.29 -10.55 10.11
N PHE A 87 5.91 -9.31 10.39
CA PHE A 87 5.69 -8.29 9.37
C PHE A 87 7.01 -7.65 8.92
N GLU A 88 7.98 -7.50 9.83
CA GLU A 88 9.34 -7.08 9.45
C GLU A 88 9.96 -8.02 8.41
N ALA A 89 9.81 -9.34 8.59
CA ALA A 89 10.27 -10.33 7.61
C ALA A 89 9.57 -10.23 6.24
N TYR A 90 8.34 -9.69 6.20
CA TYR A 90 7.62 -9.40 4.97
C TYR A 90 8.20 -8.16 4.28
N LEU A 91 8.44 -7.09 5.03
CA LEU A 91 8.96 -5.81 4.55
C LEU A 91 10.41 -5.92 4.08
N GLU A 92 11.21 -6.75 4.73
CA GLU A 92 12.60 -6.97 4.31
C GLU A 92 12.70 -7.50 2.88
N LYS A 93 11.74 -8.32 2.45
CA LYS A 93 11.67 -8.80 1.05
C LYS A 93 11.45 -7.65 0.08
N LYS A 94 10.63 -6.65 0.44
CA LYS A 94 10.44 -5.42 -0.35
C LYS A 94 11.73 -4.63 -0.45
N ARG A 95 12.41 -4.40 0.69
CA ARG A 95 13.71 -3.70 0.73
C ARG A 95 14.74 -4.38 -0.17
N ILE A 96 14.84 -5.71 -0.16
CA ILE A 96 15.71 -6.47 -1.05
C ILE A 96 15.43 -6.16 -2.53
N VAL A 97 14.16 -6.17 -2.94
CA VAL A 97 13.78 -5.86 -4.33
C VAL A 97 14.09 -4.40 -4.69
N ARG A 98 13.81 -3.44 -3.81
CA ARG A 98 14.14 -2.02 -4.03
C ARG A 98 15.63 -1.81 -4.25
N ARG A 99 16.47 -2.37 -3.38
CA ARG A 99 17.94 -2.28 -3.50
C ARG A 99 18.45 -2.92 -4.79
N ALA A 100 17.83 -4.02 -5.23
CA ALA A 100 18.17 -4.64 -6.50
C ALA A 100 17.81 -3.75 -7.71
N ILE A 101 16.65 -3.09 -7.67
CA ILE A 101 16.22 -2.13 -8.70
C ILE A 101 17.18 -0.94 -8.78
N GLU A 102 17.50 -0.34 -7.63
CA GLU A 102 18.42 0.78 -7.52
C GLU A 102 19.83 0.41 -8.00
N ALA A 103 20.37 -0.73 -7.57
CA ALA A 103 21.68 -1.22 -7.99
C ALA A 103 21.75 -1.60 -9.47
N ALA A 104 20.60 -1.90 -10.09
CA ALA A 104 20.49 -2.13 -11.52
C ALA A 104 20.29 -0.85 -12.34
N GLU A 105 20.21 0.32 -11.68
CA GLU A 105 19.96 1.64 -12.29
C GLU A 105 18.68 1.66 -13.15
N ILE A 106 17.70 0.83 -12.78
CA ILE A 106 16.41 0.76 -13.50
C ILE A 106 15.55 1.94 -13.07
N PRO A 107 15.01 2.74 -14.01
CA PRO A 107 14.08 3.81 -13.66
C PRO A 107 12.84 3.25 -12.96
N TYR A 108 12.50 3.75 -11.77
CA TYR A 108 11.46 3.14 -10.94
C TYR A 108 10.39 4.11 -10.42
N THR A 109 9.28 3.56 -9.95
CA THR A 109 8.37 4.25 -9.01
C THR A 109 7.91 3.25 -7.96
N PHE A 110 8.10 3.55 -6.69
CA PHE A 110 7.55 2.73 -5.60
C PHE A 110 6.22 3.31 -5.18
N VAL A 111 5.17 2.49 -5.17
CA VAL A 111 3.80 2.94 -4.88
C VAL A 111 3.38 2.46 -3.50
N SER A 112 3.12 3.41 -2.61
CA SER A 112 2.46 3.19 -1.34
C SER A 112 0.97 3.45 -1.47
N ALA A 113 0.19 2.39 -1.59
CA ALA A 113 -1.24 2.48 -1.79
C ALA A 113 -2.04 2.57 -0.48
N ASN A 114 -1.38 2.43 0.69
CA ASN A 114 -2.03 2.26 2.00
C ASN A 114 -3.01 1.08 2.00
N CYS A 115 -4.10 1.16 2.77
CA CYS A 115 -5.05 0.06 2.93
C CYS A 115 -5.99 -0.02 1.73
N TYR A 116 -6.14 -1.21 1.16
CA TYR A 116 -7.11 -1.50 0.12
C TYR A 116 -8.53 -1.46 0.69
N GLY A 117 -9.37 -0.57 0.17
CA GLY A 117 -10.65 -0.23 0.75
C GLY A 117 -11.58 -1.43 0.88
N ALA A 118 -11.89 -2.12 -0.22
CA ALA A 118 -12.81 -3.26 -0.17
C ALA A 118 -12.21 -4.45 0.60
N TYR A 119 -10.92 -4.72 0.44
CA TYR A 119 -10.23 -5.77 1.19
C TYR A 119 -10.36 -5.55 2.72
N PHE A 120 -9.91 -4.40 3.22
CA PHE A 120 -9.93 -4.15 4.65
C PHE A 120 -11.34 -3.92 5.21
N VAL A 121 -12.29 -3.39 4.43
CA VAL A 121 -13.69 -3.35 4.84
C VAL A 121 -14.24 -4.75 5.08
N ASN A 122 -13.95 -5.70 4.18
CA ASN A 122 -14.39 -7.08 4.36
C ASN A 122 -13.74 -7.75 5.56
N VAL A 123 -12.44 -7.51 5.79
CA VAL A 123 -11.70 -8.04 6.93
C VAL A 123 -12.20 -7.46 8.25
N LEU A 124 -12.34 -6.13 8.34
CA LEU A 124 -12.65 -5.45 9.60
C LEU A 124 -14.12 -5.55 9.97
N LEU A 125 -15.03 -5.45 8.99
CA LEU A 125 -16.47 -5.37 9.22
C LEU A 125 -17.21 -6.68 8.93
N ARG A 126 -16.54 -7.68 8.34
CA ARG A 126 -17.07 -9.03 8.06
C ARG A 126 -18.53 -9.01 7.54
N PRO A 127 -18.86 -8.20 6.52
CA PRO A 127 -20.25 -7.86 6.19
C PRO A 127 -21.11 -9.06 5.78
N SER A 128 -20.49 -10.15 5.34
CA SER A 128 -21.13 -11.41 4.96
C SER A 128 -21.38 -12.38 6.12
N GLU A 129 -20.86 -12.12 7.31
CA GLU A 129 -20.94 -13.04 8.45
C GLU A 129 -21.97 -12.58 9.49
N PRO A 130 -22.74 -13.50 10.10
CA PRO A 130 -23.59 -13.17 11.24
C PRO A 130 -22.73 -13.00 12.49
N HIS A 131 -22.48 -11.75 12.87
CA HIS A 131 -21.67 -11.39 14.05
C HIS A 131 -22.18 -10.08 14.65
N ASP A 132 -21.96 -9.87 15.94
CA ASP A 132 -22.44 -8.69 16.66
C ASP A 132 -21.30 -7.82 17.21
N ASP A 133 -20.05 -8.14 16.86
CA ASP A 133 -18.83 -7.47 17.33
C ASP A 133 -17.93 -6.99 16.21
N VAL A 134 -17.17 -5.93 16.45
CA VAL A 134 -16.09 -5.47 15.57
C VAL A 134 -14.85 -5.20 16.40
N VAL A 135 -13.71 -5.71 15.93
CA VAL A 135 -12.42 -5.49 16.58
C VAL A 135 -11.82 -4.16 16.14
N VAL A 136 -11.37 -3.34 17.09
CA VAL A 136 -10.79 -2.01 16.84
C VAL A 136 -9.28 -2.03 17.11
N TYR A 137 -8.51 -1.71 16.06
CA TYR A 137 -7.04 -1.71 16.03
C TYR A 137 -6.43 -0.30 15.94
N GLY A 138 -7.09 0.68 15.32
CA GLY A 138 -6.56 2.06 15.22
C GLY A 138 -7.05 2.90 14.04
N ASN A 139 -6.27 3.90 13.63
CA ASN A 139 -6.58 4.77 12.49
C ASN A 139 -5.80 4.34 11.24
N VAL A 140 -6.44 4.36 10.07
CA VAL A 140 -5.83 3.92 8.81
C VAL A 140 -6.36 4.74 7.62
N VAL A 141 -5.71 4.63 6.46
CA VAL A 141 -6.13 5.31 5.23
C VAL A 141 -6.62 4.28 4.24
N PHE A 142 -7.88 4.37 3.81
CA PHE A 142 -8.49 3.41 2.88
C PHE A 142 -8.60 3.97 1.47
N ASN A 143 -7.94 3.35 0.51
CA ASN A 143 -8.09 3.70 -0.90
C ASN A 143 -8.84 2.60 -1.64
N TYR A 144 -9.89 2.98 -2.38
CA TYR A 144 -10.60 2.04 -3.22
C TYR A 144 -9.68 1.53 -4.34
N GLU A 145 -9.75 0.24 -4.63
CA GLU A 145 -8.83 -0.47 -5.51
C GLU A 145 -8.85 0.08 -6.95
N GLU A 146 -10.03 0.53 -7.41
CA GLU A 146 -10.15 1.19 -8.71
C GLU A 146 -9.40 2.53 -8.76
N ASP A 147 -9.45 3.32 -7.68
CA ASP A 147 -8.70 4.57 -7.58
C ASP A 147 -7.19 4.30 -7.47
N ILE A 148 -6.77 3.24 -6.75
CA ILE A 148 -5.37 2.79 -6.70
C ILE A 148 -4.89 2.47 -8.12
N ALA A 149 -5.64 1.67 -8.89
CA ALA A 149 -5.28 1.31 -10.26
C ALA A 149 -5.19 2.55 -11.17
N ASN A 150 -6.19 3.43 -11.11
CA ASN A 150 -6.23 4.66 -11.91
C ASN A 150 -5.06 5.60 -11.58
N CYS A 151 -4.74 5.79 -10.31
CA CYS A 151 -3.59 6.58 -9.87
C CYS A 151 -2.27 5.93 -10.32
N THR A 152 -2.18 4.61 -10.28
CA THR A 152 -0.98 3.85 -10.70
C THR A 152 -0.67 4.05 -12.18
N ILE A 153 -1.68 4.04 -13.05
CA ILE A 153 -1.50 4.33 -14.47
C ILE A 153 -1.12 5.80 -14.72
N LYS A 154 -1.50 6.72 -13.83
CA LYS A 154 -1.09 8.13 -13.95
C LYS A 154 0.36 8.35 -13.52
N VAL A 155 0.77 7.76 -12.39
CA VAL A 155 2.14 7.92 -11.89
C VAL A 155 3.16 7.33 -12.84
N ILE A 156 2.83 6.26 -13.57
CA ILE A 156 3.84 5.55 -14.36
C ILE A 156 4.39 6.35 -15.54
N ASN A 157 3.56 7.21 -16.14
CA ASN A 157 3.92 8.07 -17.25
C ASN A 157 4.32 9.48 -16.82
N ASP A 158 4.22 9.78 -15.52
CA ASP A 158 4.61 11.07 -14.99
C ASP A 158 6.14 11.12 -14.82
N PRO A 159 6.86 12.07 -15.46
CA PRO A 159 8.29 12.19 -15.27
C PRO A 159 8.66 12.58 -13.83
N ARG A 160 7.76 13.22 -13.09
CA ARG A 160 8.01 13.69 -11.71
C ARG A 160 8.11 12.55 -10.70
N THR A 161 7.51 11.41 -10.99
CA THR A 161 7.47 10.22 -10.13
C THR A 161 8.60 9.23 -10.44
N CYS A 162 9.45 9.54 -11.43
CA CYS A 162 10.61 8.71 -11.77
C CYS A 162 11.62 8.73 -10.63
N ASN A 163 12.08 7.55 -10.24
CA ASN A 163 12.99 7.32 -9.11
C ASN A 163 12.46 7.94 -7.81
N ARG A 164 11.15 7.81 -7.58
CA ARG A 164 10.45 8.32 -6.39
C ARG A 164 9.54 7.27 -5.79
N ILE A 165 9.26 7.50 -4.52
CA ILE A 165 8.17 6.89 -3.78
C ILE A 165 6.94 7.79 -3.94
N VAL A 166 5.78 7.20 -4.23
CA VAL A 166 4.50 7.90 -4.32
C VAL A 166 3.53 7.30 -3.32
N ILE A 167 3.05 8.12 -2.38
CA ILE A 167 2.02 7.72 -1.42
C ILE A 167 0.63 8.20 -1.88
N TYR A 168 -0.33 7.27 -1.90
CA TYR A 168 -1.74 7.58 -2.07
C TYR A 168 -2.37 7.89 -0.71
N ARG A 169 -2.35 9.17 -0.33
CA ARG A 169 -2.94 9.64 0.93
C ARG A 169 -3.90 10.81 0.72
N PRO A 170 -5.05 10.59 0.06
CA PRO A 170 -6.07 11.63 -0.09
C PRO A 170 -6.72 11.94 1.27
N GLN A 171 -6.80 13.24 1.63
CA GLN A 171 -7.29 13.68 2.94
C GLN A 171 -8.72 13.20 3.25
N THR A 172 -9.61 13.08 2.26
CA THR A 172 -10.97 12.56 2.49
C THR A 172 -11.06 11.08 2.76
N ASN A 173 -10.01 10.32 2.48
CA ASN A 173 -10.01 8.88 2.72
C ASN A 173 -9.22 8.52 3.98
N ILE A 174 -8.71 9.53 4.69
CA ILE A 174 -8.22 9.37 6.05
C ILE A 174 -9.46 9.29 6.94
N ILE A 175 -9.73 8.11 7.47
CA ILE A 175 -10.87 7.86 8.35
C ILE A 175 -10.38 6.96 9.48
N SER A 176 -10.67 7.33 10.72
CA SER A 176 -10.43 6.43 11.84
C SER A 176 -11.25 5.15 11.65
N GLN A 177 -10.77 4.01 12.16
CA GLN A 177 -11.59 2.80 12.12
C GLN A 177 -12.93 2.99 12.87
N LEU A 178 -12.94 3.84 13.90
CA LEU A 178 -14.15 4.20 14.64
C LEU A 178 -15.16 4.96 13.78
N GLU A 179 -14.71 5.90 12.95
CA GLU A 179 -15.57 6.59 11.99
C GLU A 179 -16.06 5.63 10.91
N LEU A 180 -15.20 4.73 10.41
CA LEU A 180 -15.61 3.70 9.44
C LEU A 180 -16.73 2.82 10.00
N ILE A 181 -16.57 2.32 11.23
CA ILE A 181 -17.59 1.53 11.93
C ILE A 181 -18.87 2.35 12.07
N SER A 182 -18.77 3.61 12.47
CA SER A 182 -19.94 4.47 12.66
C SER A 182 -20.71 4.72 11.36
N VAL A 183 -20.01 4.93 10.24
CA VAL A 183 -20.63 5.05 8.91
C VAL A 183 -21.30 3.73 8.50
N TRP A 184 -20.70 2.59 8.84
CA TRP A 184 -21.26 1.27 8.55
C TRP A 184 -22.53 0.98 9.36
N GLU A 185 -22.53 1.29 10.65
CA GLU A 185 -23.70 1.20 11.55
C GLU A 185 -24.86 2.04 11.02
N GLN A 186 -24.58 3.29 10.62
CA GLN A 186 -25.60 4.18 10.02
C GLN A 186 -26.18 3.62 8.72
N LYS A 187 -25.34 3.05 7.84
CA LYS A 187 -25.79 2.51 6.55
C LYS A 187 -26.60 1.22 6.69
N THR A 188 -26.27 0.38 7.67
CA THR A 188 -26.89 -0.94 7.84
C THR A 188 -28.03 -0.93 8.85
N GLY A 189 -28.14 0.10 9.68
CA GLY A 189 -29.06 0.13 10.82
C GLY A 189 -28.68 -0.83 11.94
N ARG A 190 -27.48 -1.42 11.88
CA ARG A 190 -26.96 -2.35 12.89
C ARG A 190 -26.13 -1.58 13.93
N SER A 191 -26.00 -2.18 15.11
CA SER A 191 -25.06 -1.74 16.14
C SER A 191 -24.11 -2.88 16.46
N PHE A 192 -22.82 -2.59 16.57
CA PHE A 192 -21.79 -3.58 16.88
C PHE A 192 -21.17 -3.31 18.25
N LYS A 193 -20.89 -4.39 18.98
CA LYS A 193 -20.03 -4.36 20.16
C LYS A 193 -18.59 -4.12 19.72
N ARG A 194 -18.02 -2.99 20.11
CA ARG A 194 -16.63 -2.63 19.80
C ARG A 194 -15.70 -3.36 20.77
N VAL A 195 -14.84 -4.21 20.24
CA VAL A 195 -13.84 -4.96 21.01
C VAL A 195 -12.48 -4.32 20.76
N HIS A 196 -11.89 -3.73 21.78
CA HIS A 196 -10.56 -3.15 21.69
C HIS A 196 -9.53 -4.21 22.07
N VAL A 197 -8.48 -4.34 21.26
CA VAL A 197 -7.34 -5.22 21.52
C VAL A 197 -6.20 -4.35 22.02
N SER A 198 -5.57 -4.73 23.13
CA SER A 198 -4.42 -3.99 23.65
C SER A 198 -3.19 -4.23 22.79
N GLU A 199 -2.21 -3.33 22.87
CA GLU A 199 -0.91 -3.52 22.21
C GLU A 199 -0.23 -4.81 22.68
N GLU A 200 -0.27 -5.10 23.98
CA GLU A 200 0.28 -6.34 24.57
C GLU A 200 -0.39 -7.59 23.96
N GLU A 201 -1.70 -7.57 23.77
CA GLU A 201 -2.43 -8.67 23.16
C GLU A 201 -2.05 -8.84 21.67
N LEU A 202 -1.90 -7.75 20.91
CA LEU A 202 -1.39 -7.79 19.53
C LEU A 202 0.04 -8.36 19.45
N VAL A 203 0.91 -7.98 20.39
CA VAL A 203 2.27 -8.52 20.48
C VAL A 203 2.23 -10.03 20.74
N ASN A 204 1.47 -10.47 21.73
CA ASN A 204 1.33 -11.89 22.07
C ASN A 204 0.74 -12.69 20.91
N LEU A 205 -0.27 -12.16 20.23
CA LEU A 205 -0.86 -12.77 19.05
C LEU A 205 0.17 -12.91 17.93
N SER A 206 0.97 -11.88 17.65
CA SER A 206 2.03 -11.94 16.61
C SER A 206 3.09 -13.02 16.84
N GLN A 207 3.33 -13.39 18.09
CA GLN A 207 4.30 -14.44 18.45
C GLN A 207 3.69 -15.85 18.36
N SER A 208 2.36 -15.95 18.29
CA SER A 208 1.64 -17.21 18.11
C SER A 208 1.68 -17.64 16.64
N LYS A 209 1.82 -18.96 16.39
CA LYS A 209 1.94 -19.53 15.02
C LYS A 209 0.70 -19.32 14.11
N ASN A 210 -0.39 -18.74 14.63
CA ASN A 210 -1.66 -18.59 13.93
C ASN A 210 -2.01 -17.14 13.57
N PHE A 211 -1.12 -16.17 13.83
CA PHE A 211 -1.38 -14.78 13.50
C PHE A 211 -0.93 -14.48 12.07
N TYR A 212 -1.88 -14.50 11.16
CA TYR A 212 -1.71 -13.95 9.83
C TYR A 212 -1.85 -12.43 9.95
N PHE A 213 -0.76 -11.70 9.75
CA PHE A 213 -0.86 -10.29 9.38
C PHE A 213 -1.63 -10.23 8.06
N PHE A 214 -2.70 -9.41 8.05
CA PHE A 214 -3.58 -9.20 6.90
C PHE A 214 -2.84 -8.76 5.64
#